data_AF-A0A7K4CGR8-F1
#
_entry.id   AF-A0A7K4CGR8-F1
#
_cell.length_a   1.000
_cell.length_b   1.000
_cell.length_c   1.000
_cell.angle_alpha   90.00
_cell.angle_beta   90.00
_cell.angle_gamma   90.00
#
_symmetry.space_group_name_H-M   'P 1'
#
loop_
_entity.id
_entity.type
_entity.pdbx_description
1 polymer ?
#
loop_
_entity_poly.entity_id
_entity_poly.type
_entity_poly.pdbx_seq_one_letter_code
_entity_poly.pdbx_strand_id
1 'polypeptide(L)' 'MSELPIGTIRIKPWEEAVGDLLKIAAFQGFIIAEIGHINLLLPNDLESLLTPLIGKRIGIIRTDDLRRPYRWRVIN' A
#
# COMPACT_ATOMS: atom_id res chain seq x y z
N MET A 1 15.82 -9.22 -13.31
CA MET A 1 14.46 -8.64 -13.32
C MET A 1 13.77 -9.14 -12.08
N SER A 2 13.37 -8.26 -11.16
CA SER A 2 12.55 -8.65 -10.00
C SER A 2 11.12 -8.92 -10.48
N GLU A 3 10.58 -10.08 -10.13
CA GLU A 3 9.18 -10.45 -10.38
C GLU A 3 8.27 -9.89 -9.27
N LEU A 4 7.00 -9.65 -9.59
CA LEU A 4 6.02 -9.26 -8.58
C LEU A 4 5.83 -10.44 -7.61
N PRO A 5 5.84 -10.20 -6.28
CA PRO A 5 5.47 -11.21 -5.31
C PRO A 5 4.11 -11.83 -5.64
N ILE A 6 3.98 -13.13 -5.40
CA ILE A 6 2.71 -13.84 -5.54
C ILE A 6 1.65 -13.18 -4.64
N GLY A 7 0.44 -13.03 -5.16
CA GLY A 7 -0.66 -12.38 -4.44
C GLY A 7 -0.57 -10.85 -4.39
N THR A 8 0.26 -10.23 -5.24
CA THR A 8 0.24 -8.76 -5.38
C THR A 8 -1.04 -8.29 -6.06
N ILE A 9 -1.76 -7.38 -5.41
CA ILE A 9 -3.02 -6.82 -5.89
C ILE A 9 -2.94 -5.30 -6.08
N ARG A 10 -3.85 -4.77 -6.90
CA ARG A 10 -4.21 -3.34 -6.93
C ARG A 10 -5.68 -3.22 -6.56
N ILE A 11 -5.96 -2.40 -5.56
CA ILE A 11 -7.33 -2.08 -5.16
C ILE A 11 -8.00 -1.13 -6.17
N LYS A 12 -9.31 -1.29 -6.38
CA LYS A 12 -10.17 -0.42 -7.20
C LYS A 12 -10.59 0.82 -6.40
N PRO A 13 -11.10 1.88 -7.06
CA PRO A 13 -11.70 3.00 -6.35
C PRO A 13 -12.75 2.51 -5.34
N TRP A 14 -12.70 3.06 -4.13
CA TRP A 14 -13.51 2.74 -2.97
C TRP A 14 -13.27 1.35 -2.34
N GLU A 15 -12.29 0.59 -2.82
CA GLU A 15 -11.78 -0.58 -2.10
C GLU A 15 -10.69 -0.16 -1.11
N GLU A 16 -10.64 -0.87 0.02
CA GLU A 16 -9.74 -0.60 1.12
C GLU A 16 -8.99 -1.88 1.55
N ALA A 17 -7.68 -1.76 1.70
CA ALA A 17 -6.82 -2.75 2.32
C ALA A 17 -6.60 -2.39 3.79
N VAL A 18 -6.92 -3.31 4.71
CA VAL A 18 -6.74 -3.11 6.16
C VAL A 18 -5.91 -4.24 6.74
N GLY A 19 -4.88 -3.89 7.51
CA GLY A 19 -4.03 -4.86 8.19
C GLY A 19 -2.77 -4.22 8.74
N ASP A 20 -1.89 -5.06 9.29
CA ASP A 20 -0.62 -4.61 9.83
C ASP A 20 0.34 -4.36 8.67
N LEU A 21 0.94 -3.17 8.60
CA LEU A 21 1.96 -2.86 7.61
C LEU A 21 3.26 -3.55 8.02
N LEU A 22 3.60 -4.64 7.35
CA LEU A 22 4.74 -5.47 7.71
C LEU A 22 6.01 -5.01 7.00
N LYS A 23 5.90 -4.61 5.73
CA LYS A 23 7.04 -4.29 4.88
C LYS A 23 6.66 -3.33 3.77
N ILE A 24 7.62 -2.53 3.33
CA ILE A 24 7.57 -1.79 2.06
C ILE A 24 8.81 -2.17 1.25
N ALA A 25 8.62 -2.43 -0.05
CA ALA A 25 9.70 -2.70 -0.98
C ALA A 25 9.50 -1.94 -2.29
N ALA A 26 10.55 -1.30 -2.79
CA ALA A 26 10.55 -0.66 -4.10
C ALA A 26 10.46 -1.70 -5.23
N PHE A 27 9.62 -1.43 -6.23
CA PHE A 27 9.41 -2.31 -7.38
C PHE A 27 9.10 -1.50 -8.65
N GLN A 28 10.04 -1.42 -9.59
CA GLN A 28 9.83 -0.85 -10.93
C GLN A 28 9.05 0.49 -10.97
N GLY A 29 9.41 1.45 -10.11
CA GLY A 29 8.72 2.75 -10.04
C GLY A 29 7.43 2.77 -9.20
N PHE A 30 7.12 1.66 -8.53
CA PHE A 30 6.07 1.51 -7.53
C PHE A 30 6.68 1.08 -6.20
N ILE A 31 5.85 0.99 -5.17
CA ILE A 31 6.15 0.21 -3.96
C ILE A 31 5.16 -0.95 -3.83
N ILE A 32 5.64 -2.02 -3.21
CA ILE A 32 4.80 -3.09 -2.69
C ILE A 32 4.74 -2.93 -1.17
N ALA A 33 3.55 -2.67 -0.65
CA ALA A 33 3.26 -2.66 0.77
C ALA A 33 2.67 -4.00 1.19
N GLU A 34 3.33 -4.71 2.08
CA GLU A 34 2.81 -5.93 2.70
C GLU A 34 1.88 -5.53 3.84
N ILE A 35 0.57 -5.76 3.67
CA ILE A 35 -0.48 -5.39 4.62
C ILE A 35 -1.21 -6.65 5.05
N GLY A 36 -0.94 -7.14 6.26
CA GLY A 36 -1.43 -8.44 6.71
C GLY A 36 -0.95 -9.58 5.80
N HIS A 37 -1.87 -10.23 5.09
CA HIS A 37 -1.57 -11.36 4.20
C HIS A 37 -1.57 -10.99 2.71
N ILE A 38 -1.66 -9.70 2.37
CA ILE A 38 -1.70 -9.23 0.98
C ILE A 38 -0.51 -8.34 0.65
N ASN A 39 -0.08 -8.41 -0.60
CA ASN A 39 0.88 -7.49 -1.18
C ASN A 39 0.13 -6.43 -1.98
N LEU A 40 0.18 -5.16 -1.57
CA LEU A 40 -0.52 -4.07 -2.22
C LEU A 40 0.44 -3.23 -3.07
N LEU A 41 0.17 -3.13 -4.36
CA LEU A 41 0.98 -2.34 -5.29
C LEU A 41 0.51 -0.88 -5.29
N LEU A 42 1.40 0.02 -4.89
CA LEU A 42 1.13 1.44 -4.66
C LEU A 42 2.10 2.35 -5.43
N PRO A 43 1.71 3.60 -5.72
CA PRO A 43 2.62 4.62 -6.23
C PRO A 43 3.85 4.83 -5.32
N ASN A 44 5.00 5.15 -5.92
CA ASN A 44 6.27 5.29 -5.20
C ASN A 44 6.34 6.51 -4.26
N ASP A 45 5.59 7.57 -4.55
CA ASP A 45 5.51 8.80 -3.75
C ASP A 45 4.95 8.55 -2.34
N LEU A 46 4.27 7.41 -2.12
CA LEU A 46 3.78 7.00 -0.81
C LEU A 46 4.85 6.37 0.09
N GLU A 47 6.03 6.00 -0.43
CA GLU A 47 7.06 5.27 0.32
C GLU A 47 7.47 6.01 1.59
N SER A 48 7.82 7.29 1.48
CA SER A 48 8.27 8.11 2.60
C SER A 48 7.16 8.36 3.64
N LEU A 49 5.90 8.29 3.21
CA LEU A 49 4.73 8.54 4.06
C LEU A 49 4.30 7.29 4.82
N LEU A 50 4.49 6.10 4.22
CA LEU A 50 4.07 4.82 4.79
C LEU A 50 5.19 4.12 5.57
N THR A 51 6.47 4.32 5.23
CA THR A 51 7.61 3.69 5.92
C THR A 51 7.60 3.92 7.44
N PRO A 52 7.30 5.12 7.96
CA PRO A 52 7.21 5.34 9.42
C PRO A 52 6.06 4.60 10.11
N LEU A 53 5.15 3.98 9.34
CA LEU A 53 3.98 3.26 9.84
C LEU A 53 4.21 1.73 9.88
N ILE A 54 5.39 1.24 9.50
CA ILE A 54 5.72 -0.19 9.59
C ILE A 54 5.55 -0.66 11.05
N GLY A 55 4.91 -1.83 11.21
CA GLY A 55 4.50 -2.40 12.50
C GLY A 55 3.17 -1.88 13.04
N LYS A 56 2.53 -0.90 12.38
CA LYS A 56 1.21 -0.40 12.75
C LYS A 56 0.11 -1.04 11.92
N ARG A 57 -1.07 -1.18 12.52
CA ARG A 57 -2.30 -1.48 11.78
C ARG A 57 -2.73 -0.24 11.00
N ILE A 58 -2.89 -0.36 9.70
CA ILE A 58 -3.30 0.73 8.81
C ILE A 58 -4.47 0.31 7.93
N GLY A 59 -5.18 1.31 7.42
CA GLY A 59 -6.09 1.14 6.28
C GLY A 59 -5.63 2.03 5.13
N ILE A 60 -5.54 1.47 3.92
CA ILE A 60 -5.25 2.20 2.68
C ILE A 60 -6.45 2.04 1.73
N ILE A 61 -7.07 3.16 1.39
CA ILE A 61 -8.18 3.23 0.46
C ILE A 61 -7.75 3.91 -0.84
N ARG A 62 -8.21 3.39 -1.97
CA ARG A 62 -8.13 4.11 -3.25
C ARG A 62 -9.41 4.90 -3.46
N THR A 63 -9.30 6.15 -3.87
CA THR A 63 -10.43 7.06 -4.18
C THR A 63 -10.45 7.38 -5.67
N ASP A 64 -11.51 8.05 -6.11
CA ASP A 64 -11.66 8.60 -7.46
C ASP A 64 -11.02 9.99 -7.64
N ASP A 65 -10.45 10.57 -6.58
CA ASP A 65 -9.67 11.81 -6.64
C ASP A 65 -8.37 11.59 -7.42
N LEU A 66 -8.35 12.05 -8.67
CA LEU A 66 -7.18 11.90 -9.56
C LEU A 66 -5.91 12.59 -9.05
N ARG A 67 -6.04 13.62 -8.19
CA ARG A 67 -4.89 14.34 -7.63
C ARG A 67 -4.31 13.62 -6.42
N ARG A 68 -5.16 12.89 -5.69
CA ARG A 68 -4.77 12.12 -4.51
C ARG A 68 -5.53 10.79 -4.45
N PRO A 69 -5.19 9.85 -5.34
CA PRO A 69 -5.96 8.63 -5.51
C PRO A 69 -5.85 7.67 -4.34
N TYR A 70 -4.87 7.84 -3.43
CA TYR A 70 -4.72 7.00 -2.25
C TYR A 70 -4.77 7.84 -0.97
N ARG A 71 -5.50 7.31 0.02
CA ARG A 71 -5.55 7.84 1.38
C ARG A 71 -5.27 6.72 2.35
N TRP A 72 -4.71 7.06 3.51
CA TRP A 72 -4.41 6.08 4.55
C TRP A 72 -4.73 6.63 5.94
N ARG A 73 -4.94 5.72 6.89
CA ARG A 73 -5.03 6.04 8.32
C ARG A 73 -4.34 4.96 9.15
N VAL A 74 -3.88 5.34 10.33
CA VAL A 74 -3.52 4.39 11.39
C VAL A 74 -4.80 3.97 12.11
N ILE A 75 -4.92 2.68 12.41
CA ILE A 75 -6.03 2.10 13.17
C ILE A 75 -5.46 1.74 14.54
N ASN A 76 -6.05 2.33 15.59
CA ASN A 76 -5.68 2.07 16.98
C ASN A 76 -6.44 0.86 17.53
#